data_AF-A0A536UJQ7-F1
#
_entry.id   AF-A0A536UJQ7-F1
#
_cell.length_a   1.000
_cell.length_b   1.000
_cell.length_c   1.000
_cell.angle_alpha   90.00
_cell.angle_beta   90.00
_cell.angle_gamma   90.00
#
_symmetry.space_group_name_H-M   'P 1'
#
loop_
_entity.id
_entity.type
_entity.pdbx_description
1 polymer ?
#
loop_
_entity_poly.entity_id
_entity_poly.type
_entity_poly.pdbx_seq_one_letter_code
_entity_poly.pdbx_strand_id
1 'polypeptide(L)'
;MAYLTSSYDPWVVVASILVASFASYVTLDLAKRVRTKDRGVALSWWIGGSVAMGTGIWSMHFVGMLAFSLPIALGYTKFLTLLSWIAAVAVSAIALAVASLGSLSVRRLAAGSLAMGAGICCMHYIGMAALDMAPGIVWSKTLVAASAGIAVIASAAALLIFFWLRKVSSRRGLIYQAAAALVMGLAISGMHYTGMAA
;
A
#
# COMPACT_ATOMS: atom_id res chain seq x y z
N MET A 1 17.07 -27.71 -6.45
CA MET A 1 17.63 -26.34 -6.54
C MET A 1 18.07 -25.93 -5.15
N ALA A 2 19.27 -25.35 -5.01
CA ALA A 2 19.71 -24.75 -3.75
C ALA A 2 19.26 -23.27 -3.73
N TYR A 3 18.67 -22.82 -2.63
CA TYR A 3 18.26 -21.42 -2.43
C TYR A 3 19.30 -20.69 -1.59
N LEU A 4 19.43 -19.39 -1.81
CA LEU A 4 20.25 -18.53 -0.96
C LEU A 4 19.59 -18.39 0.42
N THR A 5 20.40 -18.45 1.47
CA THR A 5 19.93 -18.15 2.83
C THR A 5 19.52 -16.68 2.91
N SER A 6 18.30 -16.42 3.35
CA SER A 6 17.78 -15.07 3.56
C SER A 6 17.61 -14.75 5.03
N SER A 7 17.75 -13.47 5.37
CA SER A 7 17.47 -12.94 6.70
C SER A 7 16.79 -11.58 6.61
N TYR A 8 16.17 -11.16 7.71
CA TYR A 8 15.55 -9.85 7.85
C TYR A 8 16.17 -9.08 9.01
N ASP A 9 16.43 -7.80 8.80
CA ASP A 9 16.69 -6.87 9.91
C ASP A 9 15.34 -6.49 10.57
N PRO A 10 15.09 -6.92 11.82
CA PRO A 10 13.81 -6.67 12.49
C PRO A 10 13.52 -5.18 12.69
N TRP A 11 14.54 -4.32 12.84
CA TRP A 11 14.33 -2.89 13.03
C TRP A 11 13.85 -2.21 11.75
N VAL A 12 14.40 -2.63 10.61
CA VAL A 12 13.98 -2.12 9.30
C VAL A 12 12.57 -2.63 8.95
N VAL A 13 12.24 -3.87 9.37
CA VAL A 13 10.86 -4.39 9.26
C VAL A 13 9.88 -3.52 10.05
N VAL A 14 10.20 -3.20 11.31
CA VAL A 14 9.37 -2.32 12.15
C VAL A 14 9.28 -0.93 11.51
N ALA A 15 10.38 -0.37 11.00
CA ALA A 15 10.37 0.91 10.32
C ALA A 15 9.46 0.91 9.09
N SER A 16 9.45 -0.16 8.29
CA SER A 16 8.56 -0.29 7.13
C SER A 16 7.09 -0.27 7.56
N ILE A 17 6.73 -1.00 8.62
CA ILE A 17 5.37 -1.01 9.17
C ILE A 17 4.97 0.39 9.64
N LEU A 18 5.86 1.09 10.35
CA LEU A 18 5.62 2.46 10.82
C LEU A 18 5.41 3.43 9.65
N VAL A 19 6.18 3.31 8.58
CA VAL A 19 6.02 4.11 7.35
C VAL A 19 4.64 3.86 6.73
N ALA A 20 4.21 2.60 6.58
CA ALA A 20 2.88 2.30 6.05
C ALA A 20 1.75 2.78 6.97
N SER A 21 1.92 2.67 8.29
CA SER A 21 0.96 3.20 9.26
C SER A 21 0.87 4.73 9.19
N PHE A 22 2.00 5.43 9.13
CA PHE A 22 2.01 6.89 8.99
C PHE A 22 1.37 7.33 7.67
N ALA A 23 1.73 6.69 6.55
CA ALA A 23 1.10 6.96 5.26
C ALA A 23 -0.41 6.73 5.28
N SER A 24 -0.87 5.66 5.93
CA SER A 24 -2.30 5.37 6.12
C SER A 24 -2.99 6.44 6.96
N TYR A 25 -2.35 6.93 8.02
CA TYR A 25 -2.89 8.00 8.86
C TYR A 25 -3.10 9.30 8.07
N VAL A 26 -2.06 9.72 7.33
CA VAL A 26 -2.10 10.90 6.47
C VAL A 26 -3.17 10.75 5.40
N THR A 27 -3.27 9.58 4.78
CA THR A 27 -4.28 9.27 3.76
C THR A 27 -5.70 9.42 4.29
N LEU A 28 -5.98 8.88 5.49
CA LEU A 28 -7.29 9.00 6.13
C LEU A 28 -7.65 10.46 6.43
N ASP A 29 -6.66 11.32 6.71
CA ASP A 29 -6.88 12.76 6.88
C ASP A 29 -7.18 13.44 5.53
N LEU A 30 -6.34 13.20 4.52
CA LEU A 30 -6.47 13.81 3.19
C LEU A 30 -7.79 13.41 2.52
N ALA A 31 -8.20 12.15 2.65
CA ALA A 31 -9.46 11.65 2.11
C ALA A 31 -10.72 12.33 2.70
N LYS A 32 -10.62 12.95 3.89
CA LYS A 32 -11.68 13.82 4.43
C LYS A 32 -11.72 15.16 3.69
N ARG A 33 -10.56 15.71 3.34
CA ARG A 33 -10.40 17.03 2.69
C ARG A 33 -10.79 17.05 1.21
N VAL A 34 -10.67 15.91 0.51
CA VAL A 34 -11.09 15.77 -0.90
C VAL A 34 -12.59 16.04 -1.09
N ARG A 35 -13.42 15.94 -0.03
CA ARG A 35 -14.87 16.17 -0.11
C ARG A 35 -15.31 17.63 0.09
N THR A 36 -14.39 18.58 0.00
CA THR A 36 -14.73 20.01 0.06
C THR A 36 -15.66 20.42 -1.11
N LYS A 37 -16.45 21.49 -0.91
CA LYS A 37 -17.42 21.97 -1.92
C LYS A 37 -16.75 22.61 -3.13
N ASP A 38 -15.56 23.17 -2.92
CA ASP A 38 -14.76 23.78 -3.99
C ASP A 38 -14.06 22.69 -4.82
N ARG A 39 -14.37 22.63 -6.12
CA ARG A 39 -13.82 21.61 -7.02
C ARG A 39 -12.31 21.74 -7.24
N GLY A 40 -11.76 22.95 -7.27
CA GLY A 40 -10.33 23.18 -7.46
C GLY A 40 -9.53 22.76 -6.22
N VAL A 41 -10.04 23.10 -5.04
CA VAL A 41 -9.44 22.67 -3.77
C VAL A 41 -9.58 21.16 -3.58
N ALA A 42 -10.73 20.57 -3.92
CA ALA A 42 -10.94 19.12 -3.90
C ALA A 42 -9.96 18.38 -4.81
N LEU A 43 -9.76 18.87 -6.05
CA LEU A 43 -8.80 18.31 -6.99
C LEU A 43 -7.36 18.40 -6.46
N SER A 44 -6.99 19.54 -5.86
CA SER A 44 -5.67 19.74 -5.25
C SER A 44 -5.41 18.75 -4.12
N TRP A 45 -6.40 18.53 -3.23
CA TRP A 45 -6.30 17.51 -2.18
C TRP A 45 -6.24 16.09 -2.74
N TRP A 46 -6.94 15.82 -3.84
CA TRP A 46 -6.92 14.51 -4.47
C TRP A 46 -5.56 14.22 -5.12
N ILE A 47 -5.00 15.18 -5.87
CA ILE A 47 -3.65 15.03 -6.46
C ILE A 47 -2.60 14.90 -5.36
N GLY A 48 -2.57 15.84 -4.41
CA GLY A 48 -1.60 15.83 -3.31
C GLY A 48 -1.73 14.57 -2.45
N GLY A 49 -2.95 14.13 -2.17
CA GLY A 49 -3.21 12.88 -1.46
C GLY A 49 -2.77 11.64 -2.21
N SER A 50 -2.97 11.59 -3.52
CA SER A 50 -2.56 10.46 -4.35
C SER A 50 -1.05 10.32 -4.38
N VAL A 51 -0.34 11.44 -4.53
CA VAL A 51 1.13 11.47 -4.51
C VAL A 51 1.66 11.11 -3.12
N ALA A 52 1.11 11.70 -2.05
CA ALA A 52 1.56 11.42 -0.68
C ALA A 52 1.31 9.96 -0.28
N MET A 53 0.11 9.43 -0.53
CA MET A 53 -0.24 8.04 -0.24
C MET A 53 0.60 7.08 -1.09
N GLY A 54 0.70 7.32 -2.41
CA GLY A 54 1.48 6.47 -3.31
C GLY A 54 2.94 6.42 -2.92
N THR A 55 3.52 7.57 -2.58
CA THR A 55 4.90 7.65 -2.06
C THR A 55 5.03 6.89 -0.75
N GLY A 56 4.08 6.99 0.18
CA GLY A 56 4.15 6.24 1.44
C GLY A 56 4.08 4.72 1.27
N ILE A 57 3.20 4.21 0.39
CA ILE A 57 3.12 2.76 0.09
C ILE A 57 4.40 2.29 -0.61
N TRP A 58 4.89 3.05 -1.59
CA TRP A 58 6.15 2.76 -2.29
C TRP A 58 7.35 2.80 -1.34
N SER A 59 7.43 3.79 -0.45
CA SER A 59 8.49 3.89 0.56
C SER A 59 8.46 2.72 1.52
N MET A 60 7.28 2.31 2.03
CA MET A 60 7.21 1.10 2.86
C MET A 60 7.73 -0.12 2.10
N HIS A 61 7.32 -0.30 0.84
CA HIS A 61 7.75 -1.43 0.04
C HIS A 61 9.28 -1.51 -0.10
N PHE A 62 9.93 -0.40 -0.46
CA PHE A 62 11.39 -0.37 -0.60
C PHE A 62 12.13 -0.45 0.74
N VAL A 63 11.60 0.16 1.81
CA VAL A 63 12.16 -0.01 3.16
C VAL A 63 12.04 -1.47 3.61
N GLY A 64 10.93 -2.15 3.31
CA GLY A 64 10.76 -3.58 3.58
C GLY A 64 11.71 -4.46 2.77
N MET A 65 11.96 -4.12 1.50
CA MET A 65 12.99 -4.80 0.71
C MET A 65 14.41 -4.56 1.24
N LEU A 66 14.71 -3.37 1.76
CA LEU A 66 15.99 -3.09 2.41
C LEU A 66 16.19 -3.88 3.71
N ALA A 67 15.10 -4.32 4.35
CA ALA A 67 15.20 -5.22 5.50
C ALA A 67 15.65 -6.62 5.09
N PHE A 68 15.40 -7.03 3.85
CA PHE A 68 15.73 -8.35 3.33
C PHE A 68 17.18 -8.41 2.87
N SER A 69 17.93 -9.38 3.40
CA SER A 69 19.34 -9.58 3.09
C SER A 69 19.58 -10.94 2.44
N LEU A 70 20.44 -10.92 1.42
CA LEU A 70 20.98 -12.10 0.74
C LEU A 70 22.51 -12.03 0.76
N PRO A 71 23.22 -13.17 0.61
CA PRO A 71 24.69 -13.20 0.52
C PRO A 71 25.21 -12.73 -0.85
N ILE A 72 24.56 -11.72 -1.44
CA ILE A 72 24.89 -11.08 -2.72
C ILE A 72 24.56 -9.59 -2.65
N ALA A 73 25.18 -8.79 -3.50
CA ALA A 73 24.81 -7.38 -3.65
C ALA A 73 23.46 -7.27 -4.37
N LEU A 74 22.55 -6.44 -3.83
CA LEU A 74 21.25 -6.15 -4.43
C LEU A 74 21.27 -4.75 -5.02
N GLY A 75 21.07 -4.65 -6.34
CA GLY A 75 20.89 -3.39 -7.04
C GLY A 75 19.42 -3.11 -7.34
N TYR A 76 19.13 -1.91 -7.85
CA TYR A 76 17.79 -1.53 -8.31
C TYR A 76 17.86 -0.81 -9.65
N THR A 77 17.04 -1.24 -10.60
CA THR A 77 16.91 -0.57 -11.90
C THR A 77 16.06 0.69 -11.76
N LYS A 78 16.62 1.85 -12.15
CA LYS A 78 15.96 3.17 -12.01
C LYS A 78 14.58 3.21 -12.67
N PHE A 79 14.43 2.59 -13.84
CA PHE A 79 13.19 2.61 -14.61
C PHE A 79 12.05 1.86 -13.89
N LEU A 80 12.28 0.62 -13.46
CA LEU A 80 11.24 -0.17 -12.78
C LEU A 80 10.93 0.37 -11.39
N THR A 81 11.93 0.92 -10.68
CA THR A 81 11.71 1.64 -9.42
C THR A 81 10.79 2.85 -9.60
N LEU A 82 10.96 3.64 -10.68
CA LEU A 82 10.08 4.76 -10.98
C LEU A 82 8.70 4.28 -11.43
N LEU A 83 8.63 3.22 -12.24
CA LEU A 83 7.37 2.66 -12.73
C LEU A 83 6.52 2.09 -11.58
N SER A 84 7.14 1.45 -10.59
CA SER A 84 6.43 1.00 -9.39
C SER A 84 5.88 2.18 -8.58
N TRP A 85 6.64 3.28 -8.46
CA TRP A 85 6.14 4.50 -7.81
C TRP A 85 4.93 5.08 -8.56
N ILE A 86 4.97 5.15 -9.90
CA ILE A 86 3.83 5.60 -10.71
C ILE A 86 2.61 4.70 -10.46
N ALA A 87 2.79 3.38 -10.42
CA ALA A 87 1.73 2.44 -10.09
C ALA A 87 1.17 2.69 -8.67
N ALA A 88 2.03 3.01 -7.70
CA ALA A 88 1.65 3.37 -6.33
C ALA A 88 0.77 4.63 -6.29
N VAL A 89 1.15 5.67 -7.04
CA VAL A 89 0.39 6.93 -7.14
C VAL A 89 -0.95 6.68 -7.83
N ALA A 90 -0.96 5.93 -8.93
CA ALA A 90 -2.18 5.60 -9.66
C ALA A 90 -3.19 4.81 -8.81
N VAL A 91 -2.73 3.79 -8.07
CA VAL A 91 -3.62 3.01 -7.19
C VAL A 91 -4.15 3.86 -6.02
N SER A 92 -3.32 4.77 -5.50
CA SER A 92 -3.74 5.71 -4.45
C SER A 92 -4.78 6.70 -4.95
N ALA A 93 -4.66 7.14 -6.20
CA ALA A 93 -5.64 7.99 -6.87
C ALA A 93 -7.01 7.30 -7.00
N ILE A 94 -7.02 6.02 -7.38
CA ILE A 94 -8.22 5.18 -7.39
C ILE A 94 -8.81 5.07 -5.98
N ALA A 95 -7.98 4.77 -4.97
CA ALA A 95 -8.41 4.64 -3.59
C ALA A 95 -9.09 5.92 -3.08
N LEU A 96 -8.48 7.08 -3.31
CA LEU A 96 -9.03 8.37 -2.92
C LEU A 96 -10.29 8.75 -3.72
N ALA A 97 -10.38 8.37 -5.00
CA ALA A 97 -11.57 8.60 -5.81
C ALA A 97 -12.77 7.78 -5.28
N VAL A 98 -12.57 6.49 -5.02
CA VAL A 98 -13.61 5.61 -4.44
C VAL A 98 -13.99 6.08 -3.04
N ALA A 99 -12.99 6.43 -2.23
CA ALA A 99 -13.20 7.04 -0.93
C ALA A 99 -14.09 8.28 -1.05
N SER A 100 -13.85 9.18 -1.99
CA SER A 100 -14.58 10.45 -2.12
C SER A 100 -16.07 10.31 -2.48
N LEU A 101 -16.52 9.11 -2.88
CA LEU A 101 -17.93 8.84 -3.16
C LEU A 101 -18.82 8.99 -1.92
N GLY A 102 -20.08 9.34 -2.14
CA GLY A 102 -21.06 9.60 -1.08
C GLY A 102 -21.50 8.35 -0.30
N SER A 103 -21.53 7.18 -0.94
CA SER A 103 -21.94 5.92 -0.31
C SER A 103 -21.17 4.72 -0.87
N LEU A 104 -20.90 3.74 -0.01
CA LEU A 104 -20.23 2.49 -0.36
C LEU A 104 -21.26 1.39 -0.53
N SER A 105 -21.63 1.09 -1.78
CA SER A 105 -22.44 -0.09 -2.11
C SER A 105 -21.54 -1.33 -2.23
N VAL A 106 -22.12 -2.54 -2.14
CA VAL A 106 -21.37 -3.80 -2.31
C VAL A 106 -20.65 -3.85 -3.65
N ARG A 107 -21.29 -3.37 -4.73
CA ARG A 107 -20.67 -3.29 -6.06
C ARG A 107 -19.45 -2.36 -6.09
N ARG A 108 -19.55 -1.19 -5.43
CA ARG A 108 -18.44 -0.23 -5.33
C ARG A 108 -17.31 -0.76 -4.45
N LEU A 109 -17.64 -1.46 -3.37
CA LEU A 109 -16.65 -2.12 -2.52
C LEU A 109 -15.89 -3.18 -3.32
N ALA A 110 -16.59 -4.07 -4.01
CA ALA A 110 -15.97 -5.13 -4.80
C ALA A 110 -15.11 -4.58 -5.95
N ALA A 111 -15.65 -3.65 -6.75
CA ALA A 111 -14.88 -3.04 -7.84
C ALA A 111 -13.68 -2.23 -7.33
N GLY A 112 -13.87 -1.46 -6.26
CA GLY A 112 -12.80 -0.67 -5.64
C GLY A 112 -11.70 -1.54 -5.03
N SER A 113 -12.07 -2.59 -4.28
CA SER A 113 -11.09 -3.48 -3.65
C SER A 113 -10.32 -4.32 -4.68
N LEU A 114 -10.96 -4.75 -5.77
CA LEU A 114 -10.28 -5.44 -6.87
C LEU A 114 -9.32 -4.52 -7.61
N ALA A 115 -9.77 -3.31 -7.98
CA ALA A 115 -8.91 -2.33 -8.67
C ALA A 115 -7.73 -1.90 -7.80
N MET A 116 -7.96 -1.63 -6.52
CA MET A 116 -6.91 -1.30 -5.57
C MET A 116 -5.97 -2.49 -5.32
N GLY A 117 -6.50 -3.69 -5.11
CA GLY A 117 -5.71 -4.90 -4.92
C GLY A 117 -4.80 -5.17 -6.13
N ALA A 118 -5.34 -5.08 -7.34
CA ALA A 118 -4.57 -5.22 -8.57
C ALA A 118 -3.46 -4.17 -8.67
N GLY A 119 -3.76 -2.89 -8.40
CA GLY A 119 -2.75 -1.83 -8.44
C GLY A 119 -1.65 -2.01 -7.38
N ILE A 120 -2.00 -2.47 -6.18
CA ILE A 120 -1.04 -2.81 -5.11
C ILE A 120 -0.13 -3.96 -5.55
N CYS A 121 -0.70 -5.01 -6.14
CA CYS A 121 0.08 -6.12 -6.71
C CYS A 121 1.00 -5.63 -7.84
N CYS A 122 0.49 -4.82 -8.77
CA CYS A 122 1.31 -4.25 -9.84
C CYS A 122 2.49 -3.47 -9.28
N MET A 123 2.26 -2.55 -8.33
CA MET A 123 3.33 -1.81 -7.68
C MET A 123 4.36 -2.74 -7.04
N HIS A 124 3.89 -3.70 -6.24
CA HIS A 124 4.76 -4.61 -5.49
C HIS A 124 5.61 -5.47 -6.42
N TYR A 125 5.02 -6.11 -7.42
CA TYR A 125 5.74 -7.01 -8.32
C TYR A 125 6.61 -6.28 -9.33
N ILE A 126 6.23 -5.07 -9.77
CA ILE A 126 7.14 -4.20 -10.55
C ILE A 126 8.33 -3.77 -9.67
N GLY A 127 8.10 -3.47 -8.39
CA GLY A 127 9.17 -3.15 -7.44
C GLY A 127 10.13 -4.32 -7.19
N MET A 128 9.60 -5.53 -7.01
CA MET A 128 10.40 -6.75 -6.92
C MET A 128 11.19 -7.02 -8.20
N ALA A 129 10.57 -6.84 -9.37
CA ALA A 129 11.25 -6.96 -10.66
C ALA A 129 12.33 -5.89 -10.88
N ALA A 130 12.33 -4.80 -10.09
CA ALA A 130 13.37 -3.79 -10.14
C ALA A 130 14.70 -4.27 -9.51
N LEU A 131 14.67 -5.34 -8.70
CA LEU A 131 15.87 -5.93 -8.12
C LEU A 131 16.81 -6.42 -9.24
N ASP A 132 17.98 -5.80 -9.30
CA ASP A 132 19.07 -6.21 -10.18
C ASP A 132 19.98 -7.15 -9.40
N MET A 133 19.76 -8.46 -9.60
CA MET A 133 20.49 -9.51 -8.89
C MET A 133 20.65 -10.77 -9.73
N ALA A 134 21.72 -11.51 -9.44
CA ALA A 134 21.97 -12.84 -9.98
C ALA A 134 22.34 -13.80 -8.84
N PRO A 135 21.70 -14.99 -8.74
CA PRO A 135 20.64 -15.53 -9.59
C PRO A 135 19.28 -14.80 -9.43
N GLY A 136 18.42 -14.89 -10.44
CA GLY A 136 17.11 -14.23 -10.46
C GLY A 136 16.07 -14.87 -9.51
N ILE A 137 14.94 -14.17 -9.33
CA ILE A 137 13.83 -14.59 -8.46
C ILE A 137 13.13 -15.82 -9.04
N VAL A 138 12.90 -16.83 -8.19
CA VAL A 138 12.06 -18.00 -8.51
C VAL A 138 10.74 -17.89 -7.77
N TRP A 139 9.65 -17.78 -8.51
CA TRP A 139 8.32 -17.47 -7.97
C TRP A 139 7.50 -18.73 -7.63
N SER A 140 6.95 -18.74 -6.41
CA SER A 140 5.90 -19.60 -5.91
C SER A 140 4.53 -19.02 -6.27
N LYS A 141 3.86 -19.64 -7.26
CA LYS A 141 2.52 -19.24 -7.70
C LYS A 141 1.51 -19.17 -6.55
N THR A 142 1.65 -20.05 -5.55
CA THR A 142 0.77 -20.10 -4.39
C THR A 142 0.90 -18.86 -3.50
N LEU A 143 2.13 -18.41 -3.24
CA LEU A 143 2.39 -17.23 -2.41
C LEU A 143 2.10 -15.93 -3.18
N VAL A 144 2.31 -15.94 -4.49
CA VAL A 144 1.84 -14.85 -5.36
C VAL A 144 0.32 -14.71 -5.30
N ALA A 145 -0.42 -15.82 -5.41
CA ALA A 145 -1.88 -15.80 -5.30
C ALA A 145 -2.34 -15.41 -3.87
N ALA A 146 -1.65 -15.88 -2.83
CA ALA A 146 -1.98 -15.56 -1.45
C ALA A 146 -1.80 -14.05 -1.16
N SER A 147 -0.66 -13.47 -1.53
CA SER A 147 -0.42 -12.02 -1.37
C SER A 147 -1.41 -11.18 -2.19
N ALA A 148 -1.79 -11.62 -3.40
CA ALA A 148 -2.85 -10.97 -4.17
C ALA A 148 -4.22 -11.01 -3.46
N GLY A 149 -4.57 -12.16 -2.86
CA GLY A 149 -5.75 -12.28 -2.00
C GLY A 149 -5.71 -11.32 -0.82
N ILE A 150 -4.57 -11.24 -0.12
CA ILE A 150 -4.36 -10.29 0.99
C ILE A 150 -4.51 -8.85 0.49
N ALA A 151 -3.98 -8.51 -0.69
CA ALA A 151 -4.10 -7.16 -1.26
C ALA A 151 -5.56 -6.74 -1.46
N VAL A 152 -6.40 -7.64 -1.99
CA VAL A 152 -7.83 -7.39 -2.21
C VAL A 152 -8.58 -7.26 -0.87
N ILE A 153 -8.31 -8.15 0.08
CA ILE A 153 -8.94 -8.12 1.41
C ILE A 153 -8.53 -6.86 2.18
N ALA A 154 -7.24 -6.51 2.17
CA ALA A 154 -6.72 -5.29 2.79
C ALA A 154 -7.33 -4.03 2.16
N SER A 155 -7.49 -4.01 0.83
CA SER A 155 -8.14 -2.91 0.12
C SER A 155 -9.62 -2.77 0.51
N ALA A 156 -10.34 -3.89 0.61
CA ALA A 156 -11.73 -3.89 1.08
C ALA A 156 -11.82 -3.38 2.53
N ALA A 157 -10.95 -3.86 3.42
CA ALA A 157 -10.88 -3.42 4.81
C ALA A 157 -10.58 -1.92 4.92
N ALA A 158 -9.63 -1.41 4.15
CA ALA A 158 -9.29 0.01 4.11
C ALA A 158 -10.50 0.88 3.71
N LEU A 159 -11.23 0.49 2.65
CA LEU A 159 -12.45 1.19 2.24
C LEU A 159 -13.53 1.14 3.33
N LEU A 160 -13.77 -0.03 3.92
CA LEU A 160 -14.75 -0.19 5.01
C LEU A 160 -14.40 0.67 6.23
N ILE A 161 -13.15 0.60 6.70
CA ILE A 161 -12.64 1.40 7.82
C ILE A 161 -12.81 2.88 7.55
N PHE A 162 -12.45 3.33 6.35
CA PHE A 162 -12.58 4.72 5.99
C PHE A 162 -14.04 5.20 5.98
N PHE A 163 -14.96 4.44 5.36
CA PHE A 163 -16.38 4.79 5.36
C PHE A 163 -17.01 4.71 6.76
N TRP A 164 -16.51 3.83 7.63
CA TRP A 164 -16.91 3.76 9.03
C TRP A 164 -16.42 4.97 9.83
N LEU A 165 -15.15 5.35 9.70
CA LEU A 165 -14.55 6.51 10.39
C LEU A 165 -15.26 7.82 10.08
N ARG A 166 -15.89 7.96 8.91
CA ARG A 166 -16.73 9.13 8.57
C ARG A 166 -17.94 9.33 9.48
N LYS A 167 -18.42 8.25 10.11
CA LYS A 167 -19.60 8.27 10.99
C LYS A 167 -19.23 8.52 12.45
N VAL A 168 -17.95 8.48 12.80
CA VAL A 168 -17.48 8.57 14.18
C VAL A 168 -17.24 10.03 14.58
N SER A 169 -17.68 10.42 15.78
CA SER A 169 -17.58 11.81 16.28
C SER A 169 -16.13 12.27 16.53
N SER A 170 -15.92 13.59 16.42
CA SER A 170 -14.58 14.21 16.33
C SER A 170 -13.65 13.94 17.52
N ARG A 171 -14.15 13.77 18.75
CA ARG A 171 -13.31 13.59 19.95
C ARG A 171 -12.65 12.21 20.02
N ARG A 172 -13.36 11.16 19.62
CA ARG A 172 -12.79 9.80 19.53
C ARG A 172 -12.18 9.50 18.16
N GLY A 173 -12.48 10.34 17.16
CA GLY A 173 -12.03 10.18 15.77
C GLY A 173 -10.51 10.11 15.61
N LEU A 174 -9.72 10.85 16.41
CA LEU A 174 -8.26 10.80 16.36
C LEU A 174 -7.71 9.43 16.77
N ILE A 175 -8.20 8.87 17.89
CA ILE A 175 -7.78 7.57 18.40
C ILE A 175 -8.15 6.47 17.41
N TYR A 176 -9.40 6.49 16.91
CA TYR A 176 -9.84 5.51 15.92
C TYR A 176 -9.10 5.64 14.59
N GLN A 177 -8.71 6.86 14.17
CA GLN A 177 -7.89 7.06 12.99
C GLN A 177 -6.48 6.51 13.18
N ALA A 178 -5.87 6.70 14.35
CA ALA A 178 -4.56 6.11 14.67
C ALA A 178 -4.62 4.57 14.68
N ALA A 179 -5.63 4.00 15.33
CA ALA A 179 -5.84 2.55 15.34
C ALA A 179 -6.09 1.99 13.93
N ALA A 180 -6.94 2.65 13.14
CA ALA A 180 -7.20 2.31 11.74
C ALA A 180 -5.92 2.34 10.90
N ALA A 181 -5.10 3.38 11.07
CA ALA A 181 -3.84 3.54 10.35
C ALA A 181 -2.83 2.43 10.70
N LEU A 182 -2.77 2.00 11.97
CA LEU A 182 -1.97 0.86 12.39
C LEU A 182 -2.45 -0.44 11.73
N VAL A 183 -3.75 -0.72 11.79
CA VAL A 183 -4.35 -1.91 11.15
C VAL A 183 -4.08 -1.93 9.64
N MET A 184 -4.26 -0.78 8.97
CA MET A 184 -3.95 -0.66 7.54
C MET A 184 -2.46 -0.86 7.27
N GLY A 185 -1.57 -0.27 8.07
CA GLY A 185 -0.12 -0.46 7.92
C GLY A 185 0.30 -1.91 8.06
N LEU A 186 -0.26 -2.63 9.04
CA LEU A 186 -0.05 -4.07 9.21
C LEU A 186 -0.58 -4.87 8.02
N ALA A 187 -1.76 -4.53 7.48
CA ALA A 187 -2.33 -5.22 6.32
C ALA A 187 -1.49 -5.03 5.05
N ILE A 188 -1.02 -3.80 4.77
CA ILE A 188 -0.15 -3.51 3.62
C ILE A 188 1.19 -4.24 3.80
N SER A 189 1.76 -4.24 5.01
CA SER A 189 2.99 -4.96 5.32
C SER A 189 2.81 -6.48 5.20
N GLY A 190 1.68 -7.02 5.64
CA GLY A 190 1.35 -8.45 5.51
C GLY A 190 1.27 -8.90 4.06
N MET A 191 0.68 -8.08 3.18
CA MET A 191 0.71 -8.32 1.73
C MET A 191 2.15 -8.31 1.22
N HIS A 192 2.93 -7.29 1.59
CA HIS A 192 4.31 -7.12 1.15
C HIS A 192 5.21 -8.31 1.54
N TYR A 193 5.22 -8.69 2.81
CA TYR A 193 6.08 -9.80 3.28
C TYR A 193 5.60 -11.16 2.78
N THR A 194 4.30 -11.35 2.54
CA THR A 194 3.80 -12.56 1.86
C THR A 194 4.28 -12.60 0.41
N GLY A 195 4.31 -11.45 -0.28
CA GLY A 195 4.83 -11.35 -1.65
C GLY A 195 6.35 -11.47 -1.73
N MET A 196 7.10 -10.99 -0.72
CA MET A 196 8.55 -11.21 -0.60
C MET A 196 8.91 -12.68 -0.36
N ALA A 197 8.06 -13.42 0.35
CA ALA A 197 8.23 -14.86 0.55
C ALA A 197 7.90 -15.68 -0.70
N ALA A 198 7.26 -15.06 -1.71
CA ALA A 198 6.80 -15.72 -2.91
C ALA A 198 7.93 -16.07 -3.87
#